data_AF-A0A0C4FAD7-F1
#
_entry.id   AF-A0A0C4FAD7-F1
#
_cell.length_a   1.000
_cell.length_b   1.000
_cell.length_c   1.000
_cell.angle_alpha   90.00
_cell.angle_beta   90.00
_cell.angle_gamma   90.00
#
_symmetry.space_group_name_H-M   'P 1'
#
loop_
_entity.id
_entity.type
_entity.pdbx_description
1 polymer ?
#
loop_
_entity_poly.entity_id
_entity_poly.type
_entity_poly.pdbx_seq_one_letter_code
_entity_poly.pdbx_strand_id
1 'polypeptide(L)'
;MIRASVILLCVFLLGAAVSASRDPATGYSLGKKPTDSWIAKASPTASPGIQAAECSHNTRMSNQKFAWFKIDPSKVNQNGSTYGTCYATT
;
A
#
# COMPACT_ATOMS: atom_id res chain seq x y z
N MET A 1 33.30 21.58 6.39
CA MET A 1 33.06 21.39 4.94
C MET A 1 32.77 19.92 4.70
N ILE A 2 31.51 19.56 4.43
CA ILE A 2 31.14 18.17 4.11
C ILE A 2 31.63 17.91 2.68
N ARG A 3 32.52 16.94 2.52
CA ARG A 3 33.11 16.60 1.21
C ARG A 3 32.03 15.98 0.32
N ALA A 4 32.04 16.28 -0.98
CA ALA A 4 31.10 15.72 -1.95
C ALA A 4 31.04 14.18 -1.90
N SER A 5 32.15 13.53 -1.59
CA SER A 5 32.25 12.08 -1.40
C SER A 5 31.39 11.55 -0.24
N VAL A 6 31.21 12.33 0.83
CA VAL A 6 30.35 11.97 1.97
C VAL A 6 28.88 12.07 1.58
N ILE A 7 28.52 13.10 0.80
CA ILE A 7 27.16 13.27 0.27
C ILE A 7 26.80 12.10 -0.65
N LEU A 8 27.71 11.75 -1.57
CA LEU A 8 27.51 10.64 -2.51
C LEU A 8 27.33 9.30 -1.79
N LEU A 9 28.12 9.04 -0.75
CA LEU A 9 28.00 7.83 0.07
C LEU A 9 26.66 7.75 0.80
N CYS A 10 26.19 8.86 1.38
CA CYS A 10 24.88 8.91 2.04
C CYS A 10 23.72 8.63 1.07
N VAL A 11 23.78 9.17 -0.15
CA VAL A 11 22.76 8.92 -1.20
C VAL A 11 22.74 7.45 -1.60
N PHE A 12 23.90 6.81 -1.76
CA PHE A 12 23.99 5.38 -2.08
C PHE A 12 23.44 4.50 -0.95
N LEU A 13 23.76 4.81 0.31
CA LEU A 13 23.27 4.05 1.48
C LEU A 13 21.75 4.16 1.66
N LEU A 14 21.16 5.33 1.38
CA LEU A 14 19.71 5.54 1.45
C LEU A 14 18.95 4.75 0.38
N GLY A 15 19.52 4.59 -0.83
CA GLY A 15 18.89 3.84 -1.92
C GLY A 15 18.88 2.32 -1.69
N ALA A 16 19.88 1.78 -0.98
CA ALA A 16 20.02 0.35 -0.73
C ALA A 16 19.15 -0.17 0.44
N ALA A 17 18.67 0.70 1.32
CA ALA A 17 17.89 0.31 2.51
C ALA A 17 16.40 0.02 2.24
N VAL A 18 15.90 0.31 1.03
CA VAL A 18 14.51 0.00 0.64
C VAL A 18 14.42 -1.47 0.21
N SER A 19 14.23 -2.35 1.19
CA SER A 19 13.77 -3.73 0.96
C SER A 19 12.25 -3.78 1.12
N ALA A 20 11.53 -3.35 0.08
CA ALA A 20 10.10 -3.61 -0.01
C ALA A 20 9.90 -4.95 -0.72
N SER A 21 9.05 -5.82 -0.18
CA SER A 21 8.63 -7.03 -0.90
C SER A 21 7.99 -6.55 -2.20
N ARG A 22 8.72 -6.70 -3.31
CA ARG A 22 8.37 -6.08 -4.60
C ARG A 22 7.33 -6.88 -5.37
N ASP A 23 6.89 -8.02 -4.83
CA ASP A 23 5.97 -8.91 -5.51
C ASP A 23 4.66 -8.14 -5.79
N PRO A 24 4.40 -7.81 -7.06
CA PRO A 24 3.15 -7.15 -7.41
C PRO A 24 2.00 -8.11 -7.06
N ALA A 25 0.85 -7.55 -6.71
CA ALA A 25 -0.36 -8.37 -6.63
C ALA A 25 -0.54 -9.11 -7.97
N THR A 26 -0.56 -10.44 -7.93
CA THR A 26 -0.68 -11.27 -9.14
C THR A 26 -2.08 -11.22 -9.75
N GLY A 27 -3.05 -10.64 -9.03
CA GLY A 27 -4.40 -10.40 -9.52
C GLY A 27 -5.24 -9.63 -8.51
N TYR A 28 -6.47 -9.29 -8.93
CA TYR A 28 -7.49 -8.69 -8.09
C TYR A 28 -8.86 -9.26 -8.41
N SER A 29 -9.79 -9.13 -7.47
CA SER A 29 -11.19 -9.53 -7.66
C SER A 29 -12.11 -8.35 -7.40
N LEU A 30 -12.86 -7.93 -8.41
CA LEU A 30 -13.81 -6.83 -8.31
C LEU A 30 -15.07 -7.25 -7.54
N GLY A 31 -15.61 -6.34 -6.74
CA GLY A 31 -16.84 -6.57 -5.98
C GLY A 31 -16.70 -7.66 -4.91
N LYS A 32 -15.47 -8.04 -4.55
CA LYS A 32 -15.19 -9.02 -3.49
C LYS A 32 -14.53 -8.34 -2.30
N LYS A 33 -14.93 -8.77 -1.11
CA LYS A 33 -14.26 -8.49 0.16
C LYS A 33 -14.22 -9.76 1.00
N PRO A 34 -13.30 -9.88 1.97
CA PRO A 34 -13.36 -10.96 2.95
C PRO A 34 -14.67 -10.97 3.74
N THR A 35 -14.99 -12.12 4.31
CA THR A 35 -16.15 -12.26 5.20
C THR A 35 -15.93 -11.44 6.46
N ASP A 36 -17.02 -10.92 7.05
CA ASP A 36 -16.92 -10.09 8.26
C ASP A 36 -16.31 -10.86 9.43
N SER A 37 -16.59 -12.17 9.52
CA SER A 37 -15.96 -13.08 10.48
C SER A 37 -14.44 -13.19 10.34
N TRP A 38 -13.92 -13.08 9.11
CA TRP A 38 -12.48 -13.09 8.86
C TRP A 38 -11.88 -11.73 9.20
N ILE A 39 -12.52 -10.64 8.78
CA ILE A 39 -12.07 -9.25 9.05
C ILE A 39 -11.91 -9.01 10.55
N ALA A 40 -12.87 -9.48 11.35
CA ALA A 40 -12.83 -9.36 12.81
C ALA A 40 -11.61 -10.08 13.44
N LYS A 41 -11.09 -11.13 12.80
CA LYS A 41 -9.90 -11.87 13.27
C LYS A 41 -8.59 -11.29 12.73
N ALA A 42 -8.62 -10.77 11.52
CA ALA A 42 -7.41 -10.35 10.80
C ALA A 42 -6.88 -8.97 11.21
N SER A 43 -7.66 -8.18 11.98
CA SER A 43 -7.25 -6.88 12.52
C SER A 43 -6.51 -5.99 11.51
N PRO A 44 -7.15 -5.67 10.36
CA PRO A 44 -6.50 -4.94 9.27
C PRO A 44 -6.09 -3.53 9.71
N THR A 45 -4.95 -3.08 9.19
CA THR A 45 -4.56 -1.67 9.23
C THR A 45 -5.29 -0.91 8.12
N ALA A 46 -5.88 0.24 8.46
CA ALA A 46 -6.62 1.08 7.53
C ALA A 46 -5.79 2.27 7.05
N SER A 47 -5.81 2.53 5.74
CA SER A 47 -5.18 3.69 5.09
C SER A 47 -6.22 4.42 4.25
N PRO A 48 -6.85 5.48 4.78
CA PRO A 48 -7.88 6.24 4.08
C PRO A 48 -7.29 7.26 3.11
N GLY A 49 -8.10 7.70 2.14
CA GLY A 49 -7.76 8.82 1.25
C GLY A 49 -6.73 8.50 0.18
N ILE A 50 -6.52 7.22 -0.13
CA ILE A 50 -5.57 6.76 -1.15
C ILE A 50 -6.31 6.26 -2.39
N GLN A 51 -5.61 6.19 -3.52
CA GLN A 51 -6.14 5.61 -4.75
C GLN A 51 -6.22 4.07 -4.66
N ALA A 52 -7.15 3.48 -5.40
CA ALA A 52 -7.25 2.03 -5.53
C ALA A 52 -5.92 1.38 -6.00
N ALA A 53 -5.19 2.07 -6.90
CA ALA A 53 -3.89 1.64 -7.38
C ALA A 53 -2.83 1.60 -6.27
N GLU A 54 -2.83 2.58 -5.36
CA GLU A 54 -1.92 2.63 -4.21
C GLU A 54 -2.15 1.49 -3.22
N CYS A 55 -3.38 1.00 -3.09
CA CYS A 55 -3.70 -0.11 -2.19
C CYS A 55 -2.96 -1.42 -2.56
N SER A 56 -2.71 -1.64 -3.86
CA SER A 56 -1.90 -2.78 -4.34
C SER A 56 -0.42 -2.69 -3.91
N HIS A 57 0.03 -1.50 -3.53
CA HIS A 57 1.38 -1.26 -3.03
C HIS A 57 1.45 -1.29 -1.50
N ASN A 58 0.34 -1.21 -0.77
CA ASN A 58 0.36 -1.29 0.70
C ASN A 58 0.79 -2.66 1.21
N THR A 59 0.55 -3.73 0.45
CA THR A 59 1.06 -5.09 0.76
C THR A 59 2.60 -5.16 0.82
N ARG A 60 3.31 -4.10 0.42
CA ARG A 60 4.77 -4.03 0.33
C ARG A 60 5.46 -3.57 1.62
N MET A 61 4.70 -3.11 2.62
CA MET A 61 5.26 -2.49 3.83
C MET A 61 5.54 -3.48 4.99
N SER A 62 5.08 -4.74 4.90
CA SER A 62 5.34 -5.78 5.91
C SER A 62 5.04 -7.18 5.35
N ASN A 63 4.78 -8.19 6.20
CA ASN A 63 4.45 -9.58 5.85
C ASN A 63 3.07 -9.74 5.20
N GLN A 64 2.47 -8.63 4.75
CA GLN A 64 1.06 -8.50 4.45
C GLN A 64 0.66 -9.39 3.29
N LYS A 65 -0.20 -10.38 3.58
CA LYS A 65 -0.65 -11.40 2.62
C LYS A 65 -1.82 -10.94 1.76
N PHE A 66 -2.60 -9.97 2.24
CA PHE A 66 -3.88 -9.61 1.66
C PHE A 66 -4.24 -8.14 1.94
N ALA A 67 -4.82 -7.48 0.95
CA ALA A 67 -5.43 -6.18 1.10
C ALA A 67 -6.75 -6.08 0.31
N TRP A 68 -7.68 -5.27 0.78
CA TRP A 68 -8.88 -4.91 0.02
C TRP A 68 -9.14 -3.41 0.08
N PHE A 69 -9.78 -2.91 -0.96
CA PHE A 69 -10.08 -1.50 -1.12
C PHE A 69 -11.59 -1.26 -1.02
N LYS A 70 -11.98 -0.32 -0.16
CA LYS A 70 -13.35 0.18 -0.08
C LYS A 70 -13.39 1.55 -0.74
N ILE A 71 -14.14 1.65 -1.84
CA ILE A 71 -14.37 2.90 -2.55
C ILE A 71 -15.11 3.88 -1.64
N ASP A 72 -14.65 5.13 -1.61
CA ASP A 72 -15.43 6.24 -1.08
C ASP A 72 -16.38 6.72 -2.19
N PRO A 73 -17.72 6.58 -2.03
CA PRO A 73 -18.67 6.96 -3.07
C PRO A 73 -18.63 8.46 -3.39
N SER A 74 -18.14 9.30 -2.48
CA SER A 74 -17.97 10.75 -2.71
C SER A 74 -16.74 11.12 -3.54
N LYS A 75 -15.83 10.15 -3.76
CA LYS A 75 -14.55 10.35 -4.46
C LYS A 75 -14.36 9.41 -5.63
N VAL A 76 -15.47 9.00 -6.22
CA VAL A 76 -15.46 8.29 -7.51
C VAL A 76 -15.02 9.27 -8.57
N ASN A 77 -13.95 8.94 -9.30
CA ASN A 77 -13.37 9.77 -10.36
C ASN A 77 -12.81 11.14 -9.93
N GLN A 78 -12.39 11.28 -8.67
CA GLN A 78 -11.66 12.46 -8.22
C GLN A 78 -10.32 12.55 -8.97
N ASN A 79 -10.12 13.63 -9.73
CA ASN A 79 -8.95 13.84 -10.59
C ASN A 79 -8.67 12.67 -11.56
N GLY A 80 -9.72 12.00 -12.07
CA GLY A 80 -9.56 10.86 -12.97
C GLY A 80 -9.26 9.53 -12.27
N SER A 81 -9.34 9.48 -10.93
CA SER A 81 -9.02 8.30 -10.12
C SER A 81 -10.06 8.02 -9.05
N THR A 82 -10.14 6.78 -8.60
CA THR A 82 -11.05 6.39 -7.51
C THR A 82 -10.28 6.33 -6.20
N TYR A 83 -10.76 7.09 -5.21
CA TYR A 83 -10.21 7.14 -3.87
C TYR A 83 -11.09 6.39 -2.87
N GLY A 84 -10.50 6.04 -1.73
CA GLY A 84 -11.16 5.24 -0.72
C GLY A 84 -10.24 4.86 0.43
N THR A 85 -10.58 3.76 1.09
CA THR A 85 -9.82 3.22 2.21
C THR A 85 -9.27 1.85 1.84
N CYS A 86 -7.97 1.70 1.95
CA CYS A 86 -7.30 0.41 1.87
C CYS A 86 -7.24 -0.24 3.25
N TYR A 87 -7.48 -1.54 3.30
CA TYR A 87 -7.35 -2.36 4.49
C TYR A 87 -6.34 -3.45 4.19
N ALA A 88 -5.27 -3.53 4.97
CA ALA A 88 -4.21 -4.50 4.77
C ALA A 88 -3.92 -5.26 6.06
N THR A 89 -3.70 -6.57 5.95
CA THR A 89 -3.49 -7.46 7.10
C THR A 89 -2.06 -7.99 7.07
N THR A 90 -1.39 -7.96 8.21
CA THR A 90 -0.03 -8.49 8.39
C THR A 90 -0.01 -10.00 8.53
#